data_AF-A0A7V9LB17-F1
#
_entry.id   AF-A0A7V9LB17-F1
#
_cell.length_a   1.000
_cell.length_b   1.000
_cell.length_c   1.000
_cell.angle_alpha   90.00
_cell.angle_beta   90.00
_cell.angle_gamma   90.00
#
_symmetry.space_group_name_H-M   'P 1'
#
loop_
_entity.id
_entity.type
_entity.pdbx_description
1 polymer ?
#
loop_
_entity_poly.entity_id
_entity_poly.type
_entity_poly.pdbx_seq_one_letter_code
_entity_poly.pdbx_strand_id
1 'polypeptide(L)'
;MTLGELLQHPDRYLSAPDQGRIKGGSLFAKRDTHALVSAQHAFLPVPKEGKATFWPVIFNYQSSKKNPAVLTILVTRQGTSMTIIDNARDTVGGGDSRGQRLYFNHGGLKAPLIAERLADVKASGTTANGENAQDLAADSNVLMLIQVPLKYREPRRASPMKSMDKAPASVGSGVAEQQRSRGGSDVDVAVLGHGPVEGPYTELDGLAIERDARFPVRVTLQFYQATSNGVVSNTDVKSMLAQIRKVYGKGDYVGSLVLPSGLDRTRPTNWTGVTAAPAVTWRDFPGLVERYAQVMFTQIAKN
;
A
#
# COMPACT_ATOMS: atom_id res chain seq x y z
N MET A 1 -20.29 6.07 4.63
CA MET A 1 -19.23 7.03 4.23
C MET A 1 -18.74 6.66 2.85
N THR A 2 -18.74 7.61 1.92
CA THR A 2 -18.17 7.44 0.59
C THR A 2 -16.72 7.94 0.54
N LEU A 3 -15.94 7.51 -0.46
CA LEU A 3 -14.60 8.05 -0.68
C LEU A 3 -14.64 9.57 -0.96
N GLY A 4 -15.65 10.05 -1.69
CA GLY A 4 -15.82 11.47 -1.97
C GLY A 4 -15.98 12.30 -0.69
N GLU A 5 -16.82 11.85 0.24
CA GLU A 5 -17.00 12.50 1.55
C GLU A 5 -15.71 12.53 2.36
N LEU A 6 -14.96 11.42 2.40
CA LEU A 6 -13.67 11.35 3.09
C LEU A 6 -12.68 12.35 2.50
N LEU A 7 -12.56 12.40 1.17
CA LEU A 7 -11.63 13.32 0.51
C LEU A 7 -12.06 14.79 0.63
N GLN A 8 -13.37 15.08 0.72
CA GLN A 8 -13.87 16.44 0.91
C GLN A 8 -13.64 16.96 2.32
N HIS A 9 -13.75 16.09 3.32
CA HIS A 9 -13.62 16.42 4.74
C HIS A 9 -12.65 15.48 5.46
N PRO A 10 -11.37 15.44 5.05
CA PRO A 10 -10.38 14.51 5.61
C PRO A 10 -10.06 14.80 7.08
N ASP A 11 -10.22 16.05 7.52
CA ASP A 11 -10.06 16.51 8.90
C ASP A 11 -10.94 15.74 9.90
N ARG A 12 -12.14 15.32 9.49
CA ARG A 12 -13.06 14.53 10.34
C ARG A 12 -12.56 13.13 10.65
N TYR A 13 -11.54 12.65 9.93
CA TYR A 13 -11.04 11.29 10.01
C TYR A 13 -9.56 11.23 10.44
N LEU A 14 -8.94 12.39 10.69
CA LEU A 14 -7.62 12.48 11.29
C LEU A 14 -7.75 12.34 12.82
N SER A 15 -6.92 11.49 13.40
CA SER A 15 -6.76 11.35 14.84
C SER A 15 -5.92 12.48 15.46
N ALA A 16 -5.08 13.13 14.66
CA ALA A 16 -4.24 14.25 15.07
C ALA A 16 -4.34 15.41 14.06
N PRO A 17 -5.53 16.06 13.93
CA PRO A 17 -5.76 17.10 12.92
C PRO A 17 -4.84 18.33 13.08
N ASP A 18 -4.33 18.57 14.28
CA ASP A 18 -3.39 19.66 14.57
C ASP A 18 -1.92 19.33 14.22
N GLN A 19 -1.61 18.07 13.88
CA GLN A 19 -0.26 17.60 13.52
C GLN A 19 0.00 17.65 12.02
N GLY A 20 -0.36 18.77 11.39
CA GLY A 20 -0.16 19.05 9.97
C GLY A 20 -1.33 19.83 9.40
N ARG A 21 -1.33 20.05 8.09
CA ARG A 21 -2.47 20.72 7.43
C ARG A 21 -2.67 20.26 6.01
N ILE A 22 -3.93 20.16 5.61
CA ILE A 22 -4.34 19.95 4.23
C ILE A 22 -4.69 21.32 3.66
N LYS A 23 -3.91 21.79 2.69
CA LYS A 23 -4.12 23.11 2.09
C LYS A 23 -5.47 23.16 1.39
N GLY A 24 -6.29 24.13 1.76
CA GLY A 24 -7.68 24.26 1.28
C GLY A 24 -8.67 23.34 1.98
N GLY A 25 -8.25 22.58 3.00
CA GLY A 25 -9.12 21.73 3.83
C GLY A 25 -9.67 20.48 3.13
N SER A 26 -9.28 20.21 1.88
CA SER A 26 -9.83 19.14 1.07
C SER A 26 -8.76 18.44 0.22
N LEU A 27 -8.91 17.12 0.08
CA LEU A 27 -8.17 16.28 -0.86
C LEU A 27 -9.00 15.96 -2.12
N PHE A 28 -10.24 16.42 -2.19
CA PHE A 28 -11.13 16.23 -3.33
C PHE A 28 -10.89 17.29 -4.40
N ALA A 29 -10.68 16.87 -5.65
CA ALA A 29 -10.61 17.76 -6.80
C ALA A 29 -11.88 17.63 -7.65
N LYS A 30 -12.27 18.71 -8.36
CA LYS A 30 -13.44 18.71 -9.27
C LYS A 30 -13.43 17.58 -10.30
N ARG A 31 -12.25 17.07 -10.66
CA ARG A 31 -12.05 15.96 -11.61
C ARG A 31 -12.34 14.58 -11.02
N ASP A 32 -12.42 14.44 -9.70
CA ASP A 32 -12.48 13.16 -8.99
C ASP A 32 -13.93 12.59 -9.07
N THR A 33 -14.45 12.47 -10.29
CA THR A 33 -15.72 11.79 -10.58
C THR A 33 -15.57 10.27 -10.56
N HIS A 34 -14.36 9.77 -10.81
CA HIS A 34 -13.99 8.35 -10.80
C HIS A 34 -12.63 8.17 -10.15
N ALA A 35 -12.40 7.01 -9.53
CA ALA A 35 -11.09 6.57 -9.07
C ALA A 35 -10.54 5.47 -9.98
N LEU A 36 -9.21 5.40 -10.13
CA LEU A 36 -8.59 4.30 -10.87
C LEU A 36 -8.50 3.07 -9.96
N VAL A 37 -9.21 2.00 -10.31
CA VAL A 37 -9.30 0.79 -9.47
C VAL A 37 -8.44 -0.34 -10.04
N SER A 38 -7.73 -1.04 -9.15
CA SER A 38 -7.09 -2.32 -9.45
C SER A 38 -7.42 -3.34 -8.36
N ALA A 39 -7.44 -4.63 -8.70
CA ALA A 39 -7.66 -5.72 -7.77
C ALA A 39 -6.47 -6.70 -7.81
N GLN A 40 -6.06 -7.15 -6.63
CA GLN A 40 -4.90 -8.02 -6.43
C GLN A 40 -5.18 -9.04 -5.33
N HIS A 41 -4.47 -10.16 -5.38
CA HIS A 41 -4.45 -11.14 -4.29
C HIS A 41 -3.05 -11.25 -3.69
N ALA A 42 -2.98 -11.48 -2.39
CA ALA A 42 -1.77 -11.80 -1.66
C ALA A 42 -1.99 -13.05 -0.78
N PHE A 43 -0.96 -13.88 -0.67
CA PHE A 43 -0.94 -15.00 0.26
C PHE A 43 -0.17 -14.62 1.52
N LEU A 44 -0.77 -14.87 2.67
CA LEU A 44 -0.15 -14.70 3.98
C LEU A 44 0.22 -16.07 4.55
N PRO A 45 1.41 -16.21 5.14
CA PRO A 45 1.87 -17.44 5.77
C PRO A 45 1.19 -17.62 7.13
N VAL A 46 -0.13 -17.83 7.14
CA VAL A 46 -0.89 -18.04 8.37
C VAL A 46 -0.77 -19.51 8.79
N PRO A 47 -0.29 -19.80 10.01
CA PRO A 47 -0.21 -21.16 10.52
C PRO A 47 -1.58 -21.84 10.53
N LYS A 48 -1.62 -23.17 10.68
CA LYS A 48 -2.90 -23.90 10.77
C LYS A 48 -3.73 -23.52 11.98
N GLU A 49 -3.07 -23.04 13.04
CA GLU A 49 -3.69 -22.53 14.25
C GLU A 49 -3.02 -21.20 14.61
N GLY A 50 -3.82 -20.18 14.93
CA GLY A 50 -3.35 -18.87 15.36
C GLY A 50 -3.44 -17.80 14.26
N LYS A 51 -2.49 -16.87 14.25
CA LYS A 51 -2.52 -15.69 13.38
C LYS A 51 -1.14 -15.30 12.86
N ALA A 52 -1.13 -14.60 11.74
CA ALA A 52 0.07 -13.94 11.21
C ALA A 52 -0.03 -12.43 11.38
N THR A 53 1.08 -11.80 11.78
CA THR A 53 1.23 -10.34 11.77
C THR A 53 1.87 -9.91 10.46
N PHE A 54 1.34 -8.86 9.82
CA PHE A 54 1.87 -8.38 8.55
C PHE A 54 1.69 -6.86 8.38
N TRP A 55 2.38 -6.32 7.38
CA TRP A 55 2.28 -4.92 6.97
C TRP A 55 2.24 -4.81 5.45
N PRO A 56 1.23 -4.14 4.87
CA PRO A 56 1.34 -3.64 3.51
C PRO A 56 2.51 -2.67 3.45
N VAL A 57 3.32 -2.75 2.40
CA VAL A 57 4.50 -1.90 2.21
C VAL A 57 4.31 -1.09 0.94
N ILE A 58 4.45 0.23 1.04
CA ILE A 58 4.39 1.13 -0.12
C ILE A 58 5.74 1.82 -0.27
N PHE A 59 6.24 1.83 -1.50
CA PHE A 59 7.33 2.68 -1.93
C PHE A 59 6.84 3.62 -3.03
N ASN A 60 7.14 4.91 -2.91
CA ASN A 60 6.81 5.88 -3.94
C ASN A 60 8.07 6.58 -4.43
N TYR A 61 8.43 6.40 -5.69
CA TYR A 61 9.68 6.90 -6.27
C TYR A 61 9.88 8.43 -6.17
N GLN A 62 8.78 9.20 -6.17
CA GLN A 62 8.81 10.66 -6.08
C GLN A 62 8.89 11.16 -4.64
N SER A 63 8.42 10.36 -3.68
CA SER A 63 8.37 10.73 -2.28
C SER A 63 9.76 10.66 -1.65
N SER A 64 10.05 11.64 -0.82
CA SER A 64 11.32 11.75 -0.11
C SER A 64 11.08 12.33 1.28
N LYS A 65 12.09 12.32 2.15
CA LYS A 65 11.93 12.77 3.54
C LYS A 65 11.40 14.21 3.59
N LYS A 66 10.28 14.42 4.30
CA LYS A 66 9.56 15.70 4.41
C LYS A 66 9.02 16.25 3.07
N ASN A 67 8.96 15.43 2.03
CA ASN A 67 8.48 15.80 0.70
C ASN A 67 7.64 14.65 0.09
N PRO A 68 6.49 14.32 0.71
CA PRO A 68 5.65 13.23 0.24
C PRO A 68 4.97 13.60 -1.10
N ALA A 69 4.96 12.67 -2.04
CA ALA A 69 4.22 12.79 -3.29
C ALA A 69 2.87 12.05 -3.26
N VAL A 70 2.60 11.32 -2.18
CA VAL A 70 1.36 10.55 -2.02
C VAL A 70 0.95 10.47 -0.55
N LEU A 71 -0.35 10.62 -0.30
CA LEU A 71 -1.01 10.21 0.93
C LEU A 71 -1.70 8.87 0.67
N THR A 72 -1.53 7.92 1.58
CA THR A 72 -2.22 6.63 1.52
C THR A 72 -3.30 6.56 2.57
N ILE A 73 -4.48 6.08 2.18
CA ILE A 73 -5.61 5.75 3.05
C ILE A 73 -5.74 4.24 3.02
N LEU A 74 -5.47 3.60 4.15
CA LEU A 74 -5.68 2.18 4.37
C LEU A 74 -7.08 2.00 4.94
N VAL A 75 -7.90 1.19 4.29
CA VAL A 75 -9.28 0.93 4.69
C VAL A 75 -9.44 -0.55 4.99
N THR A 76 -9.94 -0.82 6.19
CA THR A 76 -10.32 -2.16 6.67
C THR A 76 -11.76 -2.12 7.15
N ARG A 77 -12.31 -3.27 7.52
CA ARG A 77 -13.64 -3.35 8.15
C ARG A 77 -13.72 -2.63 9.49
N GLN A 78 -12.57 -2.38 10.13
CA GLN A 78 -12.46 -1.76 11.46
C GLN A 78 -12.26 -0.24 11.40
N GLY A 79 -12.01 0.32 10.21
CA GLY A 79 -11.86 1.75 10.04
C GLY A 79 -10.89 2.13 8.92
N THR A 80 -10.43 3.37 8.99
CA THR A 80 -9.54 3.96 7.98
C THR A 80 -8.30 4.56 8.63
N SER A 81 -7.18 4.57 7.93
CA SER A 81 -5.90 5.07 8.45
C SER A 81 -5.18 5.87 7.37
N MET A 82 -4.91 7.15 7.63
CA MET A 82 -4.30 8.06 6.67
C MET A 82 -2.86 8.37 7.02
N THR A 83 -1.93 8.10 6.11
CA THR A 83 -0.51 8.41 6.32
C THR A 83 0.15 8.90 5.04
N ILE A 84 1.02 9.90 5.17
CA ILE A 84 1.88 10.32 4.07
C ILE A 84 3.00 9.29 3.84
N ILE A 85 3.41 9.13 2.59
CA ILE A 85 4.57 8.30 2.25
C ILE A 85 5.78 9.21 2.10
N ASP A 86 6.79 9.04 2.95
CA ASP A 86 8.07 9.75 2.85
C ASP A 86 9.25 8.80 2.56
N ASN A 87 8.96 7.51 2.46
CA ASN A 87 9.91 6.42 2.30
C ASN A 87 11.03 6.43 3.36
N ALA A 88 10.89 7.09 4.51
CA ALA A 88 11.95 7.28 5.50
C ALA A 88 11.55 6.69 6.86
N ARG A 89 10.29 6.86 7.28
CA ARG A 89 9.74 6.26 8.50
C ARG A 89 9.31 4.81 8.28
N ASP A 90 9.14 4.09 9.39
CA ASP A 90 8.54 2.74 9.42
C ASP A 90 9.12 1.77 8.37
N THR A 91 10.43 1.86 8.17
CA THR A 91 11.13 1.14 7.12
C THR A 91 11.09 -0.36 7.37
N VAL A 92 11.15 -1.15 6.31
CA VAL A 92 11.41 -2.58 6.44
C VAL A 92 12.88 -2.74 6.86
N GLY A 93 13.13 -3.42 7.98
CA GLY A 93 14.49 -3.76 8.43
C GLY A 93 14.92 -5.09 7.81
N GLY A 94 16.12 -5.14 7.23
CA GLY A 94 16.70 -6.35 6.62
C GLY A 94 16.31 -6.56 5.15
N GLY A 95 17.28 -6.99 4.33
CA GLY A 95 17.12 -7.29 2.90
C GLY A 95 17.06 -6.08 1.96
N ASP A 96 16.75 -6.33 0.69
CA ASP A 96 16.59 -5.32 -0.38
C ASP A 96 15.23 -4.62 -0.38
N SER A 97 14.37 -4.87 0.63
CA SER A 97 13.00 -4.37 0.65
C SER A 97 12.97 -2.86 0.89
N ARG A 98 12.45 -2.13 -0.11
CA ARG A 98 12.35 -0.67 -0.13
C ARG A 98 10.91 -0.29 0.15
N GLY A 99 10.65 0.55 1.15
CA GLY A 99 9.29 1.03 1.42
C GLY A 99 9.02 1.42 2.86
N GLN A 100 7.83 1.98 3.04
CA GLN A 100 7.25 2.36 4.31
C GLN A 100 6.14 1.35 4.65
N ARG A 101 6.21 0.74 5.84
CA ARG A 101 5.15 -0.11 6.36
C ARG A 101 3.93 0.72 6.69
N LEU A 102 2.76 0.23 6.30
CA LEU A 102 1.48 0.81 6.69
C LEU A 102 0.95 0.13 7.94
N TYR A 103 0.42 0.93 8.86
CA TYR A 103 -0.22 0.48 10.09
C TYR A 103 -1.69 0.86 10.08
N PHE A 104 -2.48 0.14 10.88
CA PHE A 104 -3.81 0.57 11.27
C PHE A 104 -3.70 1.67 12.33
N ASN A 105 -4.49 2.73 12.17
CA ASN A 105 -4.62 3.82 13.12
C ASN A 105 -5.72 3.48 14.14
N HIS A 106 -5.32 3.07 15.33
CA HIS A 106 -6.20 2.83 16.45
C HIS A 106 -6.23 4.07 17.35
N GLY A 107 -6.96 5.10 16.92
CA GLY A 107 -7.17 6.32 17.71
C GLY A 107 -5.90 7.14 17.99
N GLY A 108 -5.01 7.27 17.02
CA GLY A 108 -3.73 7.96 17.13
C GLY A 108 -2.56 7.05 17.50
N LEU A 109 -2.81 5.75 17.68
CA LEU A 109 -1.80 4.74 17.95
C LEU A 109 -1.67 3.77 16.79
N LYS A 110 -0.43 3.41 16.43
CA LYS A 110 -0.17 2.47 15.34
C LYS A 110 -0.32 1.04 15.82
N ALA A 111 -1.07 0.24 15.07
CA ALA A 111 -1.21 -1.20 15.28
C ALA A 111 -0.84 -1.94 13.98
N PRO A 112 -0.07 -3.05 14.04
CA PRO A 112 0.19 -3.86 12.87
C PRO A 112 -1.10 -4.56 12.43
N LEU A 113 -1.16 -5.05 11.20
CA LEU A 113 -2.28 -5.87 10.76
C LEU A 113 -2.06 -7.32 11.16
N ILE A 114 -3.16 -8.02 11.42
CA ILE A 114 -3.16 -9.44 11.67
C ILE A 114 -4.11 -10.15 10.72
N ALA A 115 -3.84 -11.43 10.47
CA ALA A 115 -4.68 -12.31 9.70
C ALA A 115 -4.90 -13.63 10.43
N GLU A 116 -6.16 -14.04 10.52
CA GLU A 116 -6.61 -15.33 11.03
C GLU A 116 -7.23 -16.15 9.90
N ARG A 117 -7.23 -17.48 10.02
CA ARG A 117 -7.98 -18.33 9.11
C ARG A 117 -9.47 -18.19 9.39
N LEU A 118 -10.29 -18.11 8.34
CA LEU A 118 -11.73 -18.07 8.49
C LEU A 118 -12.27 -19.32 9.21
N ALA A 119 -11.68 -20.48 8.96
CA ALA A 119 -12.02 -21.71 9.67
C ALA A 119 -11.86 -21.56 11.19
N ASP A 120 -10.74 -20.98 11.64
CA ASP A 120 -10.43 -20.79 13.06
C ASP A 120 -11.38 -19.77 13.70
N VAL A 121 -11.66 -18.66 13.00
CA VAL A 121 -12.60 -17.63 13.47
C VAL A 121 -14.02 -18.18 13.59
N LYS A 122 -14.44 -19.04 12.65
CA LYS A 122 -15.75 -19.71 12.74
C LYS A 122 -15.81 -20.70 13.90
N ALA A 123 -14.70 -21.40 14.18
CA ALA A 123 -14.62 -22.33 15.30
C ALA A 123 -14.62 -21.61 16.65
N SER A 124 -13.94 -20.47 16.77
CA SER A 124 -13.93 -19.65 17.99
C SER A 124 -15.23 -18.88 18.20
N GLY A 125 -15.94 -18.54 17.13
CA GLY A 125 -17.13 -17.69 17.13
C GLY A 125 -16.84 -16.19 17.11
N THR A 126 -15.58 -15.77 17.25
CA THR A 126 -15.16 -14.35 17.28
C THR A 126 -13.80 -14.11 16.65
N THR A 127 -13.60 -12.95 16.02
CA THR A 127 -12.28 -12.50 15.55
C THR A 127 -11.35 -12.15 16.72
N ALA A 128 -10.05 -12.02 16.46
CA ALA A 128 -9.06 -11.50 17.42
C ALA A 128 -9.39 -10.11 17.98
N ASN A 129 -10.24 -9.34 17.29
CA ASN A 129 -10.69 -8.02 17.74
C ASN A 129 -12.13 -8.04 18.30
N GLY A 130 -12.69 -9.22 18.58
CA GLY A 130 -13.94 -9.40 19.31
C GLY A 130 -15.22 -9.33 18.46
N GLU A 131 -15.10 -9.37 17.14
CA GLU A 131 -16.25 -9.28 16.23
C GLU A 131 -16.86 -10.66 16.01
N ASN A 132 -18.19 -10.77 15.97
CA ASN A 132 -18.86 -12.05 15.81
C ASN A 132 -18.57 -12.67 14.43
N ALA A 133 -18.19 -13.94 14.40
CA ALA A 133 -17.89 -14.65 13.16
C ALA A 133 -19.08 -14.71 12.18
N GLN A 134 -20.31 -14.64 12.68
CA GLN A 134 -21.52 -14.64 11.86
C GLN A 134 -21.74 -13.32 11.10
N ASP A 135 -21.17 -12.23 11.60
CA ASP A 135 -21.27 -10.90 10.99
C ASP A 135 -20.17 -10.67 9.92
N LEU A 136 -19.28 -11.64 9.72
CA LEU A 136 -18.23 -11.57 8.71
C LEU A 136 -18.84 -11.63 7.31
N ALA A 137 -18.81 -10.49 6.63
CA ALA A 137 -19.16 -10.39 5.23
C ALA A 137 -18.12 -11.09 4.33
N ALA A 138 -18.50 -11.33 3.07
CA ALA A 138 -17.68 -12.00 2.06
C ALA A 138 -16.37 -11.26 1.70
N ASP A 139 -16.19 -10.03 2.20
CA ASP A 139 -15.03 -9.16 2.02
C ASP A 139 -14.19 -9.00 3.30
N SER A 140 -14.34 -9.90 4.28
CA SER A 140 -13.54 -9.93 5.51
C SER A 140 -12.03 -10.08 5.27
N ASN A 141 -11.62 -10.39 4.05
CA ASN A 141 -10.24 -10.53 3.61
C ASN A 141 -9.74 -9.40 2.70
N VAL A 142 -10.52 -8.32 2.56
CA VAL A 142 -10.17 -7.20 1.70
C VAL A 142 -9.56 -6.08 2.52
N LEU A 143 -8.43 -5.59 2.03
CA LEU A 143 -7.87 -4.31 2.39
C LEU A 143 -7.92 -3.40 1.18
N MET A 144 -8.42 -2.18 1.35
CA MET A 144 -8.42 -1.19 0.29
C MET A 144 -7.32 -0.15 0.56
N LEU A 145 -6.38 -0.04 -0.38
CA LEU A 145 -5.29 0.93 -0.37
C LEU A 145 -5.64 2.05 -1.35
N ILE A 146 -5.90 3.24 -0.82
CA ILE A 146 -6.22 4.40 -1.62
C ILE A 146 -5.02 5.33 -1.63
N GLN A 147 -4.50 5.65 -2.82
CA GLN A 147 -3.39 6.56 -3.00
C GLN A 147 -3.89 7.87 -3.57
N VAL A 148 -3.73 8.94 -2.80
CA VAL A 148 -4.08 10.31 -3.15
C VAL A 148 -2.80 11.05 -3.56
N PRO A 149 -2.64 11.43 -4.84
CA PRO A 149 -1.45 12.16 -5.30
C PRO A 149 -1.36 13.54 -4.65
N LEU A 150 -0.17 13.88 -4.17
CA LEU A 150 0.15 15.16 -3.54
C LEU A 150 1.13 15.95 -4.40
N LYS A 151 1.06 17.28 -4.31
CA LYS A 151 2.09 18.14 -4.88
C LYS A 151 3.36 17.97 -4.06
N TYR A 152 4.41 17.51 -4.72
CA TYR A 152 5.75 17.43 -4.15
C TYR A 152 6.64 18.53 -4.74
N ARG A 153 7.70 18.87 -4.02
CA ARG A 153 8.72 19.80 -4.51
C ARG A 153 9.73 18.99 -5.30
N GLU A 154 9.91 19.28 -6.58
CA GLU A 154 11.01 18.67 -7.33
C GLU A 154 12.33 19.07 -6.65
N PRO A 155 13.21 18.10 -6.32
CA PRO A 155 14.51 18.45 -5.79
C PRO A 155 15.25 19.26 -6.84
N ARG A 156 16.00 20.27 -6.40
CA ARG A 156 16.99 20.92 -7.27
C ARG A 156 17.91 19.82 -7.80
N ARG A 157 17.93 19.64 -9.13
CA ARG A 157 18.86 18.73 -9.81
C ARG A 157 20.26 19.02 -9.25
N ALA A 158 20.84 18.06 -8.52
CA ALA A 158 22.23 18.16 -8.16
C ALA A 158 23.05 18.22 -9.46
N SER A 159 23.95 19.20 -9.58
CA SER A 159 24.90 19.28 -10.69
C SER A 159 25.56 17.91 -10.90
N PRO A 160 25.84 17.51 -12.16
CA PRO A 160 26.37 16.19 -12.44
C PRO A 160 27.72 16.00 -11.73
N MET A 161 27.70 15.33 -10.59
CA MET A 161 28.91 14.80 -9.98
C MET A 161 29.44 13.72 -10.93
N LYS A 162 30.73 13.82 -11.27
CA LYS A 162 31.39 12.96 -12.25
C LYS A 162 31.05 11.49 -11.98
N SER A 163 30.69 10.82 -13.07
CA SER A 163 30.58 9.37 -13.21
C SER A 163 31.68 8.66 -12.41
N MET A 164 31.30 7.84 -11.44
CA MET A 164 32.14 6.72 -11.00
C MET A 164 31.51 5.44 -11.53
N ASP A 165 32.38 4.68 -12.19
CA ASP A 165 32.09 3.46 -12.91
C ASP A 165 31.52 2.35 -12.03
N LYS A 166 30.76 1.51 -12.73
CA LYS A 166 30.22 0.18 -12.39
C LYS A 166 30.64 -0.40 -11.04
N ALA A 167 29.65 -0.58 -10.16
CA ALA A 167 29.70 -1.63 -9.15
C ALA A 167 29.19 -2.96 -9.76
N PRO A 168 29.85 -4.10 -9.51
CA PRO A 168 29.38 -5.40 -9.98
C PRO A 168 28.06 -5.77 -9.30
N ALA A 169 27.18 -6.44 -10.05
CA ALA A 169 26.02 -7.11 -9.49
C ALA A 169 26.50 -8.24 -8.57
N SER A 170 26.35 -8.06 -7.27
CA SER A 170 26.48 -9.15 -6.31
C SER A 170 25.29 -10.09 -6.49
N VAL A 171 25.56 -11.30 -6.97
CA VAL A 171 24.59 -12.41 -6.95
C VAL A 171 24.53 -12.91 -5.52
N GLY A 172 23.51 -12.46 -4.78
CA GLY A 172 23.30 -12.79 -3.37
C GLY A 172 22.27 -13.90 -3.20
N SER A 173 22.80 -15.12 -3.06
CA SER A 173 22.38 -16.23 -2.20
C SER A 173 20.88 -16.52 -1.97
N GLY A 174 20.42 -17.61 -2.60
CA GLY A 174 19.65 -18.67 -1.95
C GLY A 174 18.41 -18.26 -1.16
N VAL A 175 17.26 -18.30 -1.83
CA VAL A 175 16.00 -18.55 -1.12
C VAL A 175 16.13 -19.94 -0.49
N ALA A 176 16.11 -20.03 0.84
CA ALA A 176 15.95 -21.31 1.49
C ALA A 176 14.64 -21.92 0.99
N GLU A 177 14.75 -23.01 0.23
CA GLU A 177 13.62 -23.79 -0.24
C GLU A 177 12.98 -24.43 1.00
N GLN A 178 11.97 -23.77 1.56
CA GLN A 178 11.10 -24.39 2.55
C GLN A 178 10.53 -25.65 1.88
N GLN A 179 10.78 -26.80 2.51
CA GLN A 179 10.30 -28.10 2.07
C GLN A 179 8.84 -27.98 1.63
N ARG A 180 8.59 -28.19 0.34
CA ARG A 180 7.23 -28.37 -0.18
C ARG A 180 6.60 -29.51 0.61
N SER A 181 5.69 -29.18 1.52
CA SER A 181 4.89 -30.19 2.17
C SER A 181 4.14 -30.95 1.07
N ARG A 182 4.20 -32.28 1.07
CA ARG A 182 3.51 -33.16 0.12
C ARG A 182 1.97 -33.18 0.30
N GLY A 183 1.41 -32.19 0.99
CA GLY A 183 -0.02 -32.06 1.26
C GLY A 183 -0.75 -31.30 0.15
N GLY A 184 -2.07 -31.47 0.08
CA GLY A 184 -2.94 -30.65 -0.77
C GLY A 184 -2.92 -29.16 -0.38
N SER A 185 -3.52 -28.33 -1.24
CA SER A 185 -3.75 -26.92 -0.92
C SER A 185 -4.51 -26.78 0.39
N ASP A 186 -4.06 -25.85 1.23
CA ASP A 186 -4.70 -25.49 2.50
C ASP A 186 -5.15 -24.01 2.51
N VAL A 187 -5.33 -23.44 1.32
CA VAL A 187 -5.74 -22.04 1.15
C VAL A 187 -7.08 -21.80 1.83
N ASP A 188 -7.12 -20.80 2.69
CA ASP A 188 -8.34 -20.31 3.34
C ASP A 188 -8.44 -18.79 3.21
N VAL A 189 -9.61 -18.24 3.47
CA VAL A 189 -9.83 -16.79 3.53
C VAL A 189 -9.11 -16.23 4.76
N ALA A 190 -8.27 -15.21 4.57
CA ALA A 190 -7.61 -14.51 5.67
C ALA A 190 -8.55 -13.45 6.26
N VAL A 191 -9.08 -13.66 7.46
CA VAL A 191 -9.86 -12.65 8.19
C VAL A 191 -8.90 -11.62 8.75
N LEU A 192 -9.05 -10.36 8.31
CA LEU A 192 -8.16 -9.28 8.69
C LEU A 192 -8.59 -8.59 9.98
N GLY A 193 -7.60 -8.20 10.78
CA GLY A 193 -7.76 -7.38 11.97
C GLY A 193 -6.52 -6.54 12.25
N HIS A 194 -6.42 -6.00 13.46
CA HIS A 194 -5.21 -5.32 13.94
C HIS A 194 -4.66 -5.95 15.23
N GLY A 195 -3.35 -5.90 15.38
CA GLY A 195 -2.64 -6.36 16.57
C GLY A 195 -2.61 -5.32 17.70
N PRO A 196 -1.76 -5.54 18.71
CA PRO A 196 -1.51 -4.59 19.79
C PRO A 196 -0.90 -3.29 19.26
N VAL A 197 -1.14 -2.18 19.96
CA VAL A 197 -0.54 -0.88 19.62
C VAL A 197 0.97 -0.87 19.90
N GLU A 198 1.75 -0.26 19.01
CA GLU A 198 3.22 -0.20 19.04
C GLU A 198 3.78 1.24 19.18
N GLY A 199 2.92 2.22 19.46
CA GLY A 199 3.30 3.62 19.67
C GLY A 199 2.45 4.62 18.90
N PRO A 200 2.88 5.89 18.79
CA PRO A 200 2.11 6.92 18.10
C PRO A 200 2.00 6.64 16.59
N TYR A 201 0.83 6.94 16.03
CA TYR A 201 0.57 6.92 14.61
C TYR A 201 0.93 8.27 13.99
N THR A 202 1.62 8.27 12.85
CA THR A 202 1.98 9.51 12.15
C THR A 202 1.17 9.69 10.88
N GLU A 203 0.27 10.67 10.91
CA GLU A 203 -0.60 11.01 9.78
C GLU A 203 0.10 11.95 8.80
N LEU A 204 0.14 13.25 9.11
CA LEU A 204 0.70 14.29 8.24
C LEU A 204 2.11 14.74 8.64
N ASP A 205 2.63 14.30 9.80
CA ASP A 205 3.99 14.61 10.29
C ASP A 205 4.29 16.12 10.40
N GLY A 206 3.30 16.91 10.79
CA GLY A 206 3.42 18.37 10.86
C GLY A 206 3.56 19.06 9.49
N LEU A 207 3.40 18.34 8.38
CA LEU A 207 3.57 18.90 7.04
C LEU A 207 2.30 19.58 6.54
N ALA A 208 2.51 20.55 5.65
CA ALA A 208 1.46 21.13 4.83
C ALA A 208 1.41 20.41 3.48
N ILE A 209 0.34 19.65 3.24
CA ILE A 209 0.15 18.89 2.01
C ILE A 209 -0.93 19.51 1.11
N GLU A 210 -0.82 19.30 -0.19
CA GLU A 210 -1.78 19.78 -1.19
C GLU A 210 -2.05 18.70 -2.23
N ARG A 211 -3.32 18.46 -2.57
CA ARG A 211 -3.75 17.52 -3.61
C ARG A 211 -3.19 17.90 -4.99
N ASP A 212 -2.57 16.95 -5.69
CA ASP A 212 -2.12 17.15 -7.08
C ASP A 212 -3.15 16.64 -8.10
N ALA A 213 -4.10 17.51 -8.44
CA ALA A 213 -5.19 17.20 -9.37
C ALA A 213 -4.75 16.80 -10.79
N ARG A 214 -3.46 16.84 -11.16
CA ARG A 214 -2.99 16.31 -12.46
C ARG A 214 -3.10 14.79 -12.54
N PHE A 215 -3.05 14.13 -11.40
CA PHE A 215 -3.10 12.67 -11.28
C PHE A 215 -4.41 12.20 -10.62
N PRO A 216 -4.95 11.04 -11.03
CA PRO A 216 -6.15 10.46 -10.43
C PRO A 216 -5.85 9.89 -9.04
N VAL A 217 -6.90 9.80 -8.21
CA VAL A 217 -6.86 8.94 -7.02
C VAL A 217 -6.84 7.47 -7.47
N ARG A 218 -5.95 6.67 -6.89
CA ARG A 218 -5.84 5.23 -7.19
C ARG A 218 -6.36 4.42 -6.03
N VAL A 219 -7.06 3.34 -6.32
CA VAL A 219 -7.65 2.42 -5.34
C VAL A 219 -7.19 1.02 -5.70
N THR A 220 -6.52 0.35 -4.77
CA THR A 220 -6.13 -1.06 -4.90
C THR A 220 -6.92 -1.87 -3.88
N LEU A 221 -7.76 -2.78 -4.37
CA LEU A 221 -8.38 -3.81 -3.53
C LEU A 221 -7.41 -4.98 -3.45
N GLN A 222 -6.86 -5.22 -2.27
CA GLN A 222 -5.97 -6.35 -2.01
C GLN A 222 -6.73 -7.38 -1.18
N PHE A 223 -7.02 -8.52 -1.80
CA PHE A 223 -7.59 -9.69 -1.14
C PHE A 223 -6.46 -10.51 -0.53
N TYR A 224 -6.63 -10.94 0.72
CA TYR A 224 -5.68 -11.80 1.39
C TYR A 224 -6.21 -13.23 1.51
N GLN A 225 -5.31 -14.18 1.30
CA GLN A 225 -5.54 -15.61 1.46
C GLN A 225 -4.53 -16.16 2.47
N ALA A 226 -4.97 -17.04 3.36
CA ALA A 226 -4.16 -17.72 4.34
C ALA A 226 -3.68 -19.06 3.79
N THR A 227 -2.39 -19.37 3.96
CA THR A 227 -1.85 -20.72 3.68
C THR A 227 -0.69 -21.01 4.63
N SER A 228 -0.57 -22.27 5.08
CA SER A 228 0.52 -22.68 5.98
C SER A 228 1.63 -23.41 5.23
N ASN A 229 1.35 -23.84 4.00
CA ASN A 229 2.27 -24.65 3.20
C ASN A 229 2.62 -24.04 1.84
N GLY A 230 1.99 -22.93 1.45
CA GLY A 230 2.23 -22.27 0.17
C GLY A 230 1.74 -23.06 -1.05
N VAL A 231 0.99 -24.13 -0.87
CA VAL A 231 0.44 -24.95 -1.96
C VAL A 231 -0.88 -24.34 -2.41
N VAL A 232 -0.94 -23.94 -3.69
CA VAL A 232 -2.13 -23.34 -4.30
C VAL A 232 -2.67 -24.26 -5.39
N SER A 233 -3.95 -24.60 -5.33
CA SER A 233 -4.62 -25.45 -6.31
C SER A 233 -5.23 -24.64 -7.47
N ASN A 234 -5.56 -25.33 -8.57
CA ASN A 234 -6.30 -24.72 -9.68
C ASN A 234 -7.69 -24.19 -9.26
N THR A 235 -8.31 -24.80 -8.26
CA THR A 235 -9.61 -24.35 -7.72
C THR A 235 -9.47 -23.02 -6.99
N ASP A 236 -8.37 -22.83 -6.26
CA ASP A 236 -8.06 -21.59 -5.55
C ASP A 236 -7.85 -20.45 -6.56
N VAL A 237 -7.02 -20.69 -7.59
CA VAL A 237 -6.76 -19.72 -8.67
C VAL A 237 -8.06 -19.33 -9.39
N LYS A 238 -8.94 -20.29 -9.70
CA LYS A 238 -10.24 -20.00 -10.33
C LYS A 238 -11.13 -19.12 -9.45
N SER A 239 -11.14 -19.39 -8.14
CA SER A 239 -11.93 -18.62 -7.17
C SER A 239 -11.42 -17.19 -7.03
N MET A 240 -10.10 -17.01 -6.96
CA MET A 240 -9.45 -15.68 -6.94
C MET A 240 -9.75 -14.89 -8.22
N LEU A 241 -9.67 -15.53 -9.39
CA LEU A 241 -10.02 -14.91 -10.67
C LEU A 241 -11.48 -14.46 -10.70
N ALA A 242 -12.40 -15.27 -10.17
CA ALA A 242 -13.81 -14.89 -10.07
C ALA A 242 -14.01 -13.66 -9.16
N GLN A 243 -13.28 -13.55 -8.05
CA GLN A 243 -13.32 -12.37 -7.18
C GLN A 243 -12.79 -11.11 -7.90
N ILE A 244 -11.64 -11.19 -8.58
CA ILE A 244 -11.11 -10.07 -9.37
C ILE A 244 -12.12 -9.62 -10.43
N ARG A 245 -12.73 -10.57 -11.15
CA ARG A 245 -13.76 -10.27 -12.17
C ARG A 245 -14.98 -9.59 -11.58
N LYS A 246 -15.41 -9.93 -10.36
CA LYS A 246 -16.50 -9.23 -9.67
C LYS A 246 -16.16 -7.77 -9.37
N VAL A 247 -14.92 -7.47 -8.99
CA VAL A 247 -14.47 -6.09 -8.78
C VAL A 247 -14.51 -5.32 -10.09
N TYR A 248 -13.92 -5.89 -11.15
CA TYR A 248 -13.88 -5.22 -12.45
C TYR A 248 -15.24 -5.11 -13.14
N GLY A 249 -16.16 -6.04 -12.89
CA GLY A 249 -17.55 -5.93 -13.35
C GLY A 249 -18.34 -4.79 -12.72
N LYS A 250 -17.87 -4.20 -11.62
CA LYS A 250 -18.48 -3.01 -10.99
C LYS A 250 -17.85 -1.68 -11.45
N GLY A 251 -16.78 -1.72 -12.25
CA GLY A 251 -16.07 -0.52 -12.68
C GLY A 251 -16.54 -0.04 -14.05
N ASP A 252 -16.76 1.27 -14.20
CA ASP A 252 -17.07 1.89 -15.49
C ASP A 252 -15.87 1.87 -16.45
N TYR A 253 -14.65 1.90 -15.89
CA TYR A 253 -13.37 1.83 -16.62
C TYR A 253 -12.36 0.98 -15.85
N VAL A 254 -11.88 -0.11 -16.45
CA VAL A 254 -10.90 -1.03 -15.85
C VAL A 254 -9.67 -1.17 -16.74
N GLY A 255 -8.46 -1.14 -16.17
CA GLY A 255 -7.23 -1.24 -16.95
C GLY A 255 -5.98 -0.72 -16.25
N SER A 256 -4.83 -0.89 -16.90
CA SER A 256 -3.53 -0.43 -16.40
C SER A 256 -3.25 1.02 -16.81
N LEU A 257 -2.52 1.78 -15.99
CA LEU A 257 -1.90 3.06 -16.39
C LEU A 257 -0.61 2.85 -17.20
N VAL A 258 -0.05 1.65 -17.17
CA VAL A 258 1.29 1.36 -17.71
C VAL A 258 1.22 1.03 -19.21
N LEU A 259 0.08 0.51 -19.69
CA LEU A 259 -0.15 0.17 -21.10
C LEU A 259 -1.53 0.69 -21.53
N PRO A 260 -1.68 2.00 -21.80
CA PRO A 260 -2.96 2.53 -22.23
C PRO A 260 -3.30 2.04 -23.65
N SER A 261 -4.47 1.43 -23.81
CA SER A 261 -5.11 1.27 -25.11
C SER A 261 -5.59 2.62 -25.65
N GLY A 262 -6.03 2.67 -26.92
CA GLY A 262 -6.63 3.90 -27.48
C GLY A 262 -7.84 4.39 -26.67
N LEU A 263 -8.64 3.47 -26.12
CA LEU A 263 -9.80 3.75 -25.27
C LEU A 263 -9.41 4.26 -23.88
N ASP A 264 -8.23 3.90 -23.37
CA ASP A 264 -7.73 4.40 -22.07
C ASP A 264 -7.38 5.89 -22.09
N ARG A 265 -7.21 6.49 -23.27
CA ARG A 265 -6.84 7.91 -23.39
C ARG A 265 -7.98 8.86 -23.01
N THR A 266 -9.23 8.42 -23.12
CA THR A 266 -10.43 9.25 -22.88
C THR A 266 -11.04 9.07 -21.50
N ARG A 267 -10.52 8.15 -20.67
CA ARG A 267 -11.08 7.89 -19.34
C ARG A 267 -10.89 9.10 -18.40
N PRO A 268 -11.84 9.40 -17.50
CA PRO A 268 -11.72 10.50 -16.52
C PRO A 268 -10.51 10.36 -15.58
N THR A 269 -10.04 9.13 -15.39
CA THR A 269 -8.88 8.78 -14.57
C THR A 269 -7.56 8.86 -15.32
N ASN A 270 -7.52 9.34 -16.56
CA ASN A 270 -6.27 9.56 -17.27
C ASN A 270 -5.50 10.73 -16.64
N TRP A 271 -4.18 10.68 -16.65
CA TRP A 271 -3.39 11.82 -16.17
C TRP A 271 -3.46 12.95 -17.21
N THR A 272 -3.57 14.20 -16.76
CA THR A 272 -3.67 15.34 -17.66
C THR A 272 -2.28 15.75 -18.14
N GLY A 273 -2.12 15.97 -19.45
CA GLY A 273 -0.89 16.50 -20.03
C GLY A 273 -0.04 15.45 -20.76
N VAL A 274 -0.66 14.59 -21.58
CA VAL A 274 0.03 13.59 -22.41
C VAL A 274 1.14 14.25 -23.24
N THR A 275 2.35 14.24 -22.71
CA THR A 275 3.59 14.54 -23.43
C THR A 275 4.29 13.22 -23.74
N ALA A 276 5.25 13.25 -24.67
CA ALA A 276 6.18 12.13 -24.84
C ALA A 276 6.78 11.76 -23.47
N ALA A 277 6.98 10.45 -23.23
CA ALA A 277 7.62 9.98 -22.01
C ALA A 277 8.99 10.68 -21.90
N PRO A 278 9.28 11.39 -20.80
CA PRO A 278 10.56 12.06 -20.65
C PRO A 278 11.68 11.02 -20.59
N ALA A 279 12.86 11.36 -21.13
CA ALA A 279 14.07 10.59 -20.88
C ALA A 279 14.42 10.72 -19.38
N VAL A 280 14.18 9.65 -18.62
CA VAL A 280 14.41 9.61 -17.16
C VAL A 280 15.44 8.54 -16.80
N THR A 281 16.18 8.80 -15.74
CA THR A 281 17.15 7.90 -15.11
C THR A 281 16.77 7.67 -13.65
N TRP A 282 17.41 6.72 -12.96
CA TRP A 282 17.16 6.50 -11.53
C TRP A 282 17.41 7.75 -10.66
N ARG A 283 18.24 8.69 -11.15
CA ARG A 283 18.57 9.96 -10.47
C ARG A 283 17.42 10.96 -10.47
N ASP A 284 16.43 10.78 -11.36
CA ASP A 284 15.23 11.61 -11.42
C ASP A 284 14.18 11.21 -10.36
N PHE A 285 14.48 10.18 -9.55
CA PHE A 285 13.61 9.68 -8.49
C PHE A 285 14.21 9.99 -7.11
N PRO A 286 13.75 11.06 -6.43
CA PRO A 286 14.32 11.54 -5.18
C PRO A 286 14.34 10.47 -4.09
N GLY A 287 13.28 9.66 -4.01
CA GLY A 287 13.17 8.58 -3.04
C GLY A 287 14.20 7.47 -3.26
N LEU A 288 14.60 7.20 -4.51
CA LEU A 288 15.71 6.28 -4.79
C LEU A 288 17.04 6.92 -4.39
N VAL A 289 17.28 8.18 -4.79
CA VAL A 289 18.54 8.89 -4.51
C VAL A 289 18.82 9.00 -3.02
N GLU A 290 17.85 9.44 -2.21
CA GLU A 290 18.00 9.55 -0.76
C GLU A 290 18.33 8.21 -0.10
N ARG A 291 17.72 7.12 -0.60
CA ARG A 291 17.99 5.78 -0.09
C ARG A 291 19.35 5.25 -0.48
N TYR A 292 19.77 5.42 -1.73
CA TYR A 292 21.13 5.07 -2.15
C TYR A 292 22.19 5.80 -1.30
N ALA A 293 21.98 7.09 -1.02
CA ALA A 293 22.89 7.85 -0.15
C ALA A 293 22.95 7.25 1.27
N GLN A 294 21.81 6.94 1.89
CA GLN A 294 21.79 6.36 3.24
C GLN A 294 22.50 5.01 3.35
N VAL A 295 22.31 4.12 2.37
CA VAL A 295 23.01 2.81 2.35
C VAL A 295 24.52 3.02 2.27
N MET A 296 24.99 3.90 1.38
CA MET A 296 26.43 4.19 1.22
C MET A 296 27.05 4.78 2.49
N PHE A 297 26.39 5.75 3.14
CA PHE A 297 26.90 6.33 4.39
C PHE A 297 26.93 5.32 5.55
N THR A 298 25.97 4.39 5.60
CA THR A 298 25.93 3.34 6.63
C THR A 298 27.02 2.28 6.41
N GLN A 299 27.43 2.05 5.16
CA GLN A 299 28.54 1.15 4.81
C GLN A 299 29.90 1.75 5.16
N ILE A 300 30.07 3.07 4.99
CA ILE A 300 31.31 3.79 5.31
C ILE A 300 31.51 3.91 6.83
N ALA A 301 30.44 4.10 7.60
CA ALA A 301 30.52 4.20 9.07
C ALA A 301 30.79 2.85 9.79
N LYS A 302 30.86 1.74 9.04
CA LYS A 302 31.16 0.39 9.57
C LYS A 302 32.57 -0.11 9.20
N ASN A 303 33.37 0.71 8.50
CA ASN A 303 34.78 0.47 8.20
C ASN A 303 35.65 1.50 8.93
#